data_AF-A0A0Q6CXA4-F1
#
_entry.id   AF-A0A0Q6CXA4-F1
#
_cell.length_a   1.000
_cell.length_b   1.000
_cell.length_c   1.000
_cell.angle_alpha   90.00
_cell.angle_beta   90.00
_cell.angle_gamma   90.00
#
_symmetry.space_group_name_H-M   'P 1'
#
loop_
_entity.id
_entity.type
_entity.pdbx_description
1 polymer ?
#
loop_
_entity_poly.entity_id
_entity_poly.type
_entity_poly.pdbx_seq_one_letter_code
_entity_poly.pdbx_strand_id
1 'polypeptide(L)'
;MTDDKSLISEMAAHAMLEAAQRQAIEIVALSSDAREERYTLISKTFKEAAIKMGKPVSQAEEAAIKMVEWTRSTVMIIEADDGAVAERD
;
A
#
# COMPACT_ATOMS: atom_id res chain seq x y z
N MET A 1 20.16 9.28 -26.08
CA MET A 1 20.18 7.85 -25.74
C MET A 1 19.57 7.77 -24.36
N THR A 2 18.25 7.65 -24.28
CA THR A 2 17.51 7.58 -23.01
C THR A 2 17.73 6.17 -22.47
N ASP A 3 18.48 6.08 -21.38
CA ASP A 3 18.94 4.82 -20.81
C ASP A 3 17.76 3.88 -20.50
N ASP A 4 17.75 2.68 -21.09
CA ASP A 4 16.74 1.62 -20.85
C ASP A 4 16.49 1.35 -19.35
N LYS A 5 17.46 1.64 -18.49
CA LYS A 5 17.32 1.55 -17.03
C LYS A 5 16.30 2.55 -16.45
N SER A 6 16.18 3.75 -17.03
CA SER A 6 15.19 4.75 -16.63
C SER A 6 13.78 4.27 -16.93
N LEU A 7 13.57 3.74 -18.15
CA LEU A 7 12.29 3.18 -18.59
C LEU A 7 11.87 1.97 -17.74
N ILE A 8 12.79 1.05 -17.46
CA ILE A 8 12.52 -0.10 -16.58
C ILE A 8 12.18 0.34 -15.16
N SER A 9 12.85 1.37 -14.64
CA SER A 9 12.57 1.93 -13.30
C SER A 9 11.19 2.59 -13.22
N GLU A 10 10.79 3.33 -14.24
CA GLU A 10 9.47 3.98 -14.32
C GLU A 10 8.35 2.95 -14.42
N MET A 11 8.51 1.93 -15.27
CA MET A 11 7.55 0.83 -15.39
C MET A 11 7.42 0.04 -14.08
N ALA A 12 8.53 -0.22 -13.38
CA ALA A 12 8.51 -0.91 -12.10
C ALA A 12 7.81 -0.07 -11.00
N ALA A 13 8.08 1.23 -10.94
CA ALA A 13 7.41 2.14 -10.02
C ALA A 13 5.89 2.20 -10.29
N HIS A 14 5.50 2.27 -11.57
CA HIS A 14 4.10 2.28 -11.97
C HIS A 14 3.37 0.98 -11.59
N ALA A 15 3.97 -0.18 -11.87
CA ALA A 15 3.41 -1.48 -11.50
C ALA A 15 3.27 -1.64 -9.97
N MET A 16 4.22 -1.12 -9.20
CA MET A 16 4.12 -1.10 -7.73
C MET A 16 2.98 -0.19 -7.25
N LEU A 17 2.80 0.98 -7.85
CA LEU A 17 1.70 1.90 -7.55
C LEU A 17 0.34 1.26 -7.87
N GLU A 18 0.18 0.64 -9.05
CA GLU A 18 -1.06 -0.05 -9.44
C GLU A 18 -1.39 -1.21 -8.51
N ALA A 19 -0.41 -2.04 -8.15
CA ALA A 19 -0.62 -3.15 -7.23
C ALA A 19 -1.08 -2.67 -5.85
N ALA A 20 -0.51 -1.58 -5.38
CA ALA A 20 -0.82 -1.01 -4.08
C ALA A 20 -2.19 -0.30 -4.08
N GLN A 21 -2.57 0.37 -5.18
CA GLN A 21 -3.93 0.87 -5.38
C GLN A 21 -4.97 -0.26 -5.41
N ARG A 22 -4.69 -1.36 -6.13
CA ARG A 22 -5.61 -2.51 -6.19
C ARG A 22 -5.84 -3.12 -4.81
N GLN A 23 -4.78 -3.29 -4.02
CA GLN A 23 -4.92 -3.76 -2.63
C GLN A 23 -5.77 -2.81 -1.78
N ALA A 24 -5.60 -1.49 -1.94
CA ALA A 24 -6.41 -0.52 -1.21
C ALA A 24 -7.90 -0.61 -1.59
N ILE A 25 -8.23 -0.76 -2.89
CA ILE A 25 -9.62 -0.98 -3.35
C ILE A 25 -10.22 -2.24 -2.73
N GLU A 26 -9.46 -3.35 -2.69
CA GLU A 26 -9.92 -4.58 -2.04
C GLU A 26 -10.19 -4.39 -0.54
N ILE A 27 -9.42 -3.53 0.13
CA ILE A 27 -9.61 -3.22 1.56
C ILE A 27 -10.88 -2.40 1.78
N VAL A 28 -11.20 -1.45 0.89
CA VAL A 28 -12.44 -0.65 0.97
C VAL A 28 -13.67 -1.56 0.99
N ALA A 29 -13.67 -2.66 0.23
CA ALA A 29 -14.78 -3.61 0.18
C ALA A 29 -14.95 -4.47 1.46
N LEU A 30 -14.03 -4.40 2.43
CA LEU A 30 -14.07 -5.17 3.66
C LEU A 30 -14.87 -4.46 4.77
N SER A 31 -15.43 -5.25 5.70
CA SER A 31 -15.94 -4.73 6.97
C SER A 31 -14.83 -4.13 7.83
N SER A 32 -15.17 -3.27 8.79
CA SER A 32 -14.20 -2.64 9.70
C SER A 32 -13.25 -3.65 10.36
N ASP A 33 -13.78 -4.75 10.89
CA ASP A 33 -12.97 -5.77 11.56
C ASP A 33 -12.01 -6.46 10.58
N ALA A 34 -12.50 -6.80 9.38
CA ALA A 34 -11.67 -7.43 8.34
C ALA A 34 -10.61 -6.47 7.78
N ARG A 35 -10.85 -5.15 7.79
CA ARG A 35 -9.83 -4.14 7.44
C ARG A 35 -8.68 -4.16 8.45
N GLU A 36 -8.98 -4.22 9.75
CA GLU A 36 -7.96 -4.28 10.81
C GLU A 36 -7.12 -5.56 10.77
N GLU A 37 -7.76 -6.70 10.46
CA GLU A 37 -7.03 -7.95 10.18
C GLU A 37 -6.10 -7.80 8.98
N ARG A 38 -6.56 -7.14 7.91
CA ARG A 38 -5.73 -6.90 6.73
C ARG A 38 -4.55 -5.97 7.04
N TYR A 39 -4.74 -4.91 7.81
CA TYR A 39 -3.64 -4.03 8.23
C TYR A 39 -2.59 -4.77 9.09
N THR A 40 -3.05 -5.68 9.95
CA THR A 40 -2.16 -6.56 10.73
C THR A 40 -1.33 -7.46 9.83
N LEU A 41 -1.95 -8.07 8.80
CA LEU A 41 -1.26 -8.89 7.81
C LEU A 41 -0.22 -8.10 7.01
N ILE A 42 -0.57 -6.88 6.58
CA ILE A 42 0.35 -5.98 5.89
C ILE A 42 1.57 -5.68 6.76
N SER A 43 1.33 -5.24 8.01
CA SER A 43 2.40 -4.95 8.97
C SER A 43 3.36 -6.13 9.14
N LYS A 44 2.82 -7.34 9.39
CA LYS A 44 3.61 -8.56 9.54
C LYS A 44 4.44 -8.86 8.29
N THR A 45 3.81 -8.82 7.11
CA THR A 45 4.46 -9.15 5.84
C THR A 45 5.63 -8.22 5.53
N PHE A 46 5.44 -6.91 5.70
CA PHE A 46 6.49 -5.93 5.44
C PHE A 46 7.62 -5.99 6.47
N LYS A 47 7.30 -6.22 7.75
CA LYS A 47 8.32 -6.43 8.79
C LYS A 47 9.18 -7.65 8.47
N GLU A 48 8.55 -8.79 8.19
CA GLU A 48 9.26 -10.05 7.86
C GLU A 48 10.10 -9.90 6.59
N ALA A 49 9.58 -9.23 5.56
CA ALA A 49 10.32 -8.96 4.32
C ALA A 49 11.56 -8.07 4.58
N ALA A 50 11.41 -6.97 5.33
CA ALA A 50 12.53 -6.09 5.66
C ALA A 50 13.62 -6.82 6.47
N ILE A 51 13.24 -7.65 7.45
CA ILE A 51 14.19 -8.49 8.20
C ILE A 51 14.91 -9.46 7.26
N LYS A 52 14.18 -10.13 6.35
CA LYS A 52 14.77 -11.06 5.37
C LYS A 52 15.75 -10.36 4.42
N MET A 53 15.56 -9.07 4.17
CA MET A 53 16.47 -8.21 3.40
C MET A 53 17.66 -7.68 4.23
N GLY A 54 17.82 -8.12 5.48
CA GLY A 54 18.93 -7.74 6.35
C GLY A 54 18.75 -6.40 7.05
N LYS A 55 17.54 -5.83 7.09
CA LYS A 55 17.28 -4.61 7.87
C LYS A 55 17.29 -4.92 9.38
N PRO A 56 17.81 -4.00 10.21
CA PRO A 56 17.62 -4.06 11.66
C PRO A 56 16.14 -4.14 12.02
N VAL A 57 15.81 -4.86 13.10
CA VAL A 57 14.42 -5.05 13.55
C VAL A 57 13.69 -3.72 13.74
N SER A 58 14.35 -2.72 14.34
CA SER A 58 13.76 -1.39 14.53
C SER A 58 13.39 -0.69 13.21
N GLN A 59 14.25 -0.81 12.19
CA GLN A 59 13.97 -0.26 10.86
C GLN A 59 12.86 -1.04 10.14
N ALA A 60 12.79 -2.35 10.34
CA ALA A 60 11.73 -3.18 9.80
C ALA A 60 10.37 -2.87 10.43
N GLU A 61 10.34 -2.59 11.74
CA GLU A 61 9.14 -2.12 12.46
C GLU A 61 8.67 -0.76 11.96
N GLU A 62 9.58 0.20 11.82
CA GLU A 62 9.26 1.52 11.28
C GLU A 62 8.72 1.44 9.84
N ALA A 63 9.35 0.61 8.99
CA ALA A 63 8.88 0.38 7.63
C ALA A 63 7.48 -0.23 7.59
N ALA A 64 7.20 -1.21 8.45
CA ALA A 64 5.89 -1.83 8.55
C ALA A 64 4.80 -0.84 9.00
N ILE A 65 5.10 0.03 9.98
CA ILE A 65 4.19 1.09 10.44
C ILE A 65 3.86 2.05 9.29
N LYS A 66 4.90 2.56 8.61
CA LYS A 66 4.73 3.47 7.46
C LYS A 66 3.88 2.87 6.35
N MET A 67 4.03 1.57 6.08
CA MET A 67 3.20 0.90 5.08
C MET A 67 1.74 0.77 5.48
N VAL A 68 1.44 0.53 6.77
CA VAL A 68 0.06 0.53 7.27
C VAL A 68 -0.55 1.93 7.18
N GLU A 69 0.17 2.96 7.61
CA GLU A 69 -0.27 4.36 7.54
C GLU A 69 -0.55 4.80 6.09
N TRP A 70 0.37 4.45 5.18
CA TRP A 70 0.20 4.71 3.75
C TRP A 70 -1.05 4.01 3.22
N THR A 71 -1.24 2.72 3.53
CA THR A 71 -2.42 1.96 3.07
C THR A 71 -3.72 2.54 3.61
N ARG A 72 -3.78 2.88 4.91
CA ARG A 72 -4.95 3.54 5.52
C ARG A 72 -5.27 4.86 4.83
N SER A 73 -4.25 5.66 4.50
CA SER A 73 -4.44 6.93 3.80
C SER A 73 -4.99 6.72 2.39
N THR A 74 -4.48 5.73 1.66
CA THR A 74 -4.98 5.39 0.31
C THR A 74 -6.43 4.90 0.35
N VAL A 75 -6.79 4.05 1.31
CA VAL A 75 -8.17 3.59 1.53
C VAL A 75 -9.10 4.78 1.76
N MET A 76 -8.74 5.69 2.66
CA MET A 76 -9.51 6.90 2.97
C MET A 76 -9.72 7.79 1.74
N ILE A 77 -8.67 7.96 0.91
CA ILE A 77 -8.77 8.74 -0.33
C ILE A 77 -9.74 8.10 -1.31
N ILE A 78 -9.69 6.77 -1.48
CA ILE A 78 -10.61 6.03 -2.36
C ILE A 78 -12.05 6.18 -1.87
N GLU A 79 -12.29 6.04 -0.57
CA GLU A 79 -13.63 6.23 0.01
C GLU A 79 -14.17 7.65 -0.18
N ALA A 80 -13.30 8.66 -0.06
CA ALA A 80 -13.67 10.04 -0.29
C ALA A 80 -13.97 10.33 -1.77
N ASP A 81 -13.26 9.70 -2.71
CA ASP A 81 -13.49 9.85 -4.15
C ASP A 81 -14.80 9.16 -4.58
N ASP A 82 -15.08 7.95 -4.09
CA ASP A 82 -16.35 7.24 -4.34
C ASP A 82 -17.56 7.99 -3.73
N GLY A 83 -17.39 8.58 -2.54
CA GLY A 83 -18.38 9.46 -1.93
C GLY A 83 -18.64 10.74 -2.73
N ALA A 84 -17.60 11.32 -3.35
CA ALA A 84 -17.72 12.51 -4.19
C ALA A 84 -18.37 12.23 -5.56
N VAL A 85 -18.28 11.00 -6.07
CA VAL A 85 -19.00 10.56 -7.28
C VAL A 85 -20.49 10.34 -6.96
N ALA A 86 -20.82 9.74 -5.82
CA ALA A 86 -22.20 9.51 -5.40
C ALA A 86 -23.00 10.81 -5.13
N GLU A 87 -22.34 11.91 -4.76
CA GLU A 87 -22.98 13.23 -4.56
C GLU A 87 -23.18 14.04 -5.87
N ARG A 88 -22.64 13.57 -7.00
CA ARG A 88 -22.71 14.27 -8.30
C ARG A 88 -23.74 13.69 -9.28
N ASP A 89 -24.38 12.58 -8.93
CA ASP A 89 -25.51 11.97 -9.64
C ASP A 89 -26.85 12.33 -8.98
#